data_AF-A0A6G0YAG1-F1
#
_entry.id   AF-A0A6G0YAG1-F1
#
_cell.length_a   1.000
_cell.length_b   1.000
_cell.length_c   1.000
_cell.angle_alpha   90.00
_cell.angle_beta   90.00
_cell.angle_gamma   90.00
#
_symmetry.space_group_name_H-M   'P 1'
#
loop_
_entity.id
_entity.type
_entity.pdbx_description
1 polymer ?
#
loop_
_entity_poly.entity_id
_entity_poly.type
_entity_poly.pdbx_seq_one_letter_code
_entity_poly.pdbx_strand_id
1 'polypeptide(L)'
;MVSEWNDELVLTFIDEFKSYRYLWDLKDTDRKSKNKKNDAYHKLGLQFKKPKEEIKKKINNLIQSYRGYRRKIKTTKVSGAGKKDVFKPSWFAFDAIHTFMQDVYTPHGTIDTMVSVIIVNYSVAKIINLI
;
A
#
# COMPACT_ATOMS: atom_id res chain seq x y z
N MET A 1 27.96 -12.39 -12.71
CA MET A 1 27.59 -12.95 -11.40
C MET A 1 26.32 -12.26 -10.91
N VAL A 2 25.24 -13.02 -10.76
CA VAL A 2 23.97 -12.52 -10.22
C VAL A 2 24.18 -12.34 -8.73
N SER A 3 24.36 -11.11 -8.25
CA SER A 3 24.42 -10.86 -6.81
C SER A 3 23.07 -11.25 -6.20
N GLU A 4 23.09 -12.27 -5.35
CA GLU A 4 21.88 -12.89 -4.80
C GLU A 4 21.20 -11.97 -3.79
N TRP A 5 19.87 -11.93 -3.86
CA TRP A 5 19.06 -11.21 -2.88
C TRP A 5 18.79 -12.12 -1.69
N ASN A 6 19.59 -12.02 -0.63
CA ASN A 6 19.30 -12.71 0.63
C ASN A 6 18.23 -11.96 1.45
N ASP A 7 17.61 -12.63 2.42
CA ASP A 7 16.50 -12.11 3.21
C ASP A 7 16.87 -10.82 3.96
N GLU A 8 18.06 -10.77 4.58
CA GLU A 8 18.59 -9.56 5.24
C GLU A 8 18.74 -8.39 4.26
N LEU A 9 19.31 -8.64 3.07
CA LEU A 9 19.48 -7.63 2.04
C LEU A 9 18.11 -7.10 1.56
N VAL A 10 17.12 -7.99 1.45
CA VAL A 10 15.75 -7.63 1.07
C VAL A 10 15.09 -6.79 2.15
N LEU A 11 15.29 -7.11 3.43
CA LEU A 11 14.74 -6.31 4.54
C LEU A 11 15.36 -4.91 4.57
N THR A 12 16.69 -4.79 4.46
CA THR A 12 17.37 -3.49 4.34
C THR A 12 16.90 -2.72 3.11
N PHE A 13 16.69 -3.41 1.99
CA PHE A 13 16.15 -2.81 0.78
C PHE A 13 14.74 -2.26 0.99
N ILE A 14 13.88 -2.98 1.70
CA ILE A 14 12.51 -2.54 2.00
C ILE A 14 12.52 -1.29 2.89
N ASP A 15 13.41 -1.24 3.89
CA ASP A 15 13.51 -0.09 4.79
C ASP A 15 13.98 1.18 4.06
N GLU A 16 14.97 1.04 3.17
CA GLU A 16 15.42 2.13 2.32
C GLU A 16 14.33 2.56 1.32
N PHE A 17 13.70 1.59 0.64
CA PHE A 17 12.61 1.82 -0.31
C PHE A 17 11.40 2.54 0.32
N LYS A 18 11.10 2.24 1.60
CA LYS A 18 10.01 2.86 2.35
C LYS A 18 10.17 4.39 2.42
N SER A 19 11.40 4.91 2.51
CA SER A 19 11.66 6.35 2.56
C SER A 19 11.20 7.10 1.30
N TYR A 20 11.17 6.43 0.15
CA TYR A 20 10.78 7.00 -1.13
C TYR A 20 9.26 6.88 -1.35
N ARG A 21 8.48 7.66 -0.60
CA ARG A 21 7.01 7.56 -0.58
C ARG A 21 6.34 7.64 -1.97
N TYR A 22 6.84 8.49 -2.86
CA TYR A 22 6.36 8.62 -4.24
C TYR A 22 6.54 7.39 -5.14
N LEU A 23 7.29 6.37 -4.69
CA LEU A 23 7.39 5.08 -5.38
C LEU A 23 6.19 4.16 -5.12
N TRP A 24 5.57 4.25 -3.95
CA TRP A 24 4.57 3.29 -3.49
C TRP A 24 3.24 3.89 -3.03
N ASP A 25 3.25 5.14 -2.56
CA ASP A 25 2.05 5.83 -2.11
C ASP A 25 1.28 6.41 -3.31
N LEU A 26 -0.03 6.16 -3.31
CA LEU A 26 -0.95 6.68 -4.31
C LEU A 26 -1.35 8.13 -4.02
N LYS A 27 -1.26 8.56 -2.76
CA LYS A 27 -1.64 9.89 -2.27
C LYS A 27 -0.53 10.92 -2.47
N ASP A 28 0.68 10.49 -2.77
CA ASP A 28 1.82 11.37 -2.93
C ASP A 28 1.70 12.23 -4.21
N THR A 29 1.85 13.54 -4.07
CA THR A 29 1.76 14.52 -5.16
C THR A 29 2.83 14.31 -6.22
N ASP A 30 4.01 13.81 -5.81
CA ASP A 30 5.16 13.59 -6.67
C ASP A 30 5.12 12.24 -7.40
N ARG A 31 4.11 11.41 -7.15
CA ARG A 31 3.93 10.11 -7.82
C ARG A 31 3.92 10.23 -9.35
N LYS A 32 3.44 11.35 -9.91
CA LYS A 32 3.42 11.58 -11.36
C LYS A 32 4.80 11.98 -11.91
N SER A 33 5.73 12.41 -11.05
CA SER A 33 7.06 12.86 -11.46
C SER A 33 7.95 11.69 -11.88
N LYS A 34 8.18 11.56 -13.19
CA LYS A 34 9.10 10.55 -13.75
C LYS A 34 10.56 10.80 -13.29
N ASN A 35 10.93 12.06 -13.15
CA ASN A 35 12.30 12.45 -12.79
C ASN A 35 12.65 12.00 -11.36
N LYS A 36 11.78 12.29 -10.39
CA LYS A 36 11.96 11.86 -8.98
C LYS A 36 12.03 10.35 -8.84
N LYS A 37 11.22 9.62 -9.61
CA LYS A 37 11.26 8.15 -9.66
C LYS A 37 12.57 7.62 -10.21
N ASN A 38 13.04 8.19 -11.33
CA ASN A 38 14.28 7.76 -11.95
C ASN A 38 15.49 8.04 -11.03
N ASP A 39 15.51 9.20 -10.36
CA ASP A 39 16.53 9.54 -9.37
C ASP A 39 16.52 8.56 -8.18
N ALA A 40 15.34 8.20 -7.66
CA ALA A 40 15.23 7.19 -6.60
C ALA A 40 15.76 5.82 -7.04
N TYR A 41 15.38 5.34 -8.22
CA TYR A 41 15.88 4.07 -8.75
C TYR A 41 17.39 4.10 -8.97
N HIS A 42 17.93 5.25 -9.37
CA HIS A 42 19.36 5.42 -9.53
C HIS A 42 20.09 5.38 -8.18
N LYS A 43 19.61 6.11 -7.17
CA LYS A 43 20.16 6.11 -5.80
C LYS A 43 20.16 4.72 -5.17
N LEU A 44 19.02 4.03 -5.24
CA LEU A 44 18.91 2.63 -4.81
C LEU A 44 19.85 1.71 -5.60
N GLY A 45 19.98 1.94 -6.91
CA GLY A 45 20.92 1.19 -7.75
C GLY A 45 22.37 1.35 -7.31
N LEU A 46 22.78 2.57 -6.97
CA LEU A 46 24.12 2.85 -6.46
C LEU A 46 24.37 2.18 -5.10
N GLN A 47 23.42 2.30 -4.16
CA GLN A 47 23.55 1.75 -2.81
C GLN A 47 23.63 0.23 -2.81
N PHE A 48 22.80 -0.44 -3.60
CA PHE A 48 22.76 -1.91 -3.67
C PHE A 48 23.67 -2.47 -4.77
N LYS A 49 24.44 -1.60 -5.48
CA LYS A 49 25.32 -1.96 -6.59
C LYS A 49 24.60 -2.77 -7.69
N LYS A 50 23.36 -2.38 -7.99
CA LYS A 50 22.50 -3.03 -8.99
C LYS A 50 22.06 -2.05 -10.08
N PRO A 51 21.82 -2.53 -11.31
CA PRO A 51 21.27 -1.69 -12.35
C PRO A 51 19.85 -1.23 -11.98
N LYS A 52 19.50 0.00 -12.38
CA LYS A 52 18.19 0.63 -12.12
C LYS A 52 16.99 -0.26 -12.50
N GLU A 53 17.14 -1.03 -13.59
CA GLU A 53 16.06 -1.91 -14.07
C GLU A 53 15.84 -3.10 -13.14
N GLU A 54 16.90 -3.63 -12.53
CA GLU A 54 16.80 -4.69 -11.53
C GLU A 54 16.15 -4.16 -10.25
N ILE A 55 16.50 -2.95 -9.80
CA ILE A 55 15.85 -2.27 -8.67
C ILE A 55 14.36 -2.12 -8.92
N LYS A 56 13.99 -1.57 -10.09
CA LYS A 56 12.59 -1.39 -10.47
C LYS A 56 11.84 -2.71 -10.52
N LYS A 57 12.44 -3.76 -11.09
CA LYS A 57 11.87 -5.11 -11.13
C LYS A 57 11.69 -5.67 -9.72
N LYS A 58 12.68 -5.50 -8.84
CA LYS A 58 12.62 -5.97 -7.44
C LYS A 58 11.49 -5.29 -6.67
N ILE A 59 11.36 -3.96 -6.75
CA ILE A 59 10.26 -3.20 -6.14
C ILE A 59 8.91 -3.71 -6.65
N ASN A 60 8.76 -3.83 -7.98
CA ASN A 60 7.51 -4.30 -8.56
C ASN A 60 7.15 -5.72 -8.08
N ASN A 61 8.12 -6.62 -7.99
CA ASN A 61 7.90 -7.98 -7.49
C ASN A 61 7.47 -7.99 -6.02
N LEU A 62 8.14 -7.22 -5.15
CA LEU A 62 7.79 -7.09 -3.74
C LEU A 62 6.35 -6.58 -3.55
N ILE A 63 5.99 -5.51 -4.26
CA ILE A 63 4.65 -4.91 -4.18
C ILE A 63 3.58 -5.87 -4.72
N GLN A 64 3.86 -6.56 -5.83
CA GLN A 64 2.92 -7.52 -6.41
C GLN A 64 2.65 -8.69 -5.46
N SER A 65 3.70 -9.27 -4.87
CA SER A 65 3.59 -10.32 -3.86
C SER A 65 2.74 -9.84 -2.69
N TYR A 66 3.06 -8.66 -2.10
CA TYR A 66 2.29 -8.08 -1.01
C TYR A 66 0.80 -7.94 -1.33
N ARG A 67 0.46 -7.40 -2.51
CA ARG A 67 -0.94 -7.27 -2.97
C ARG A 67 -1.64 -8.63 -3.07
N GLY A 68 -0.94 -9.65 -3.53
CA GLY A 68 -1.45 -11.03 -3.60
C GLY A 68 -1.78 -11.58 -2.21
N TYR A 69 -0.85 -11.50 -1.26
CA TYR A 69 -1.06 -11.92 0.13
C TYR A 69 -2.23 -11.15 0.77
N ARG A 70 -2.29 -9.83 0.57
CA ARG A 70 -3.36 -8.98 1.10
C ARG A 70 -4.74 -9.34 0.55
N ARG A 71 -4.85 -9.69 -0.73
CA ARG A 71 -6.11 -10.19 -1.33
C ARG A 71 -6.55 -11.49 -0.68
N LYS A 72 -5.65 -12.45 -0.48
CA LYS A 72 -5.97 -13.73 0.20
C LYS A 72 -6.47 -13.50 1.63
N ILE A 73 -5.81 -12.61 2.39
CA ILE A 73 -6.26 -12.21 3.73
C ILE A 73 -7.66 -11.59 3.69
N LYS A 74 -7.93 -10.71 2.72
CA LYS A 74 -9.26 -10.07 2.59
C LYS A 74 -10.34 -11.09 2.24
N THR A 75 -10.10 -11.98 1.28
CA THR A 75 -11.08 -12.99 0.86
C THR A 75 -11.43 -13.93 2.01
N THR A 76 -10.43 -14.44 2.74
CA THR A 76 -10.65 -15.33 3.90
C THR A 76 -11.40 -14.64 5.05
N LYS A 77 -11.21 -13.34 5.25
CA LYS A 77 -11.98 -12.56 6.25
C LYS A 77 -13.45 -12.35 5.86
N VAL A 78 -13.76 -12.24 4.56
CA VAL A 78 -15.12 -11.93 4.09
C VAL A 78 -16.00 -13.17 3.98
N SER A 79 -15.43 -14.35 3.69
CA SER A 79 -16.19 -15.57 3.37
C SER A 79 -16.82 -16.30 4.57
N GLY A 80 -17.01 -15.63 5.72
CA GLY A 80 -17.62 -16.27 6.91
C GLY A 80 -16.79 -17.41 7.50
N ALA A 81 -15.53 -17.55 7.11
CA ALA A 81 -14.61 -18.52 7.69
C ALA A 81 -14.43 -18.17 9.17
N GLY A 82 -14.73 -19.10 10.08
CA GLY A 82 -14.56 -18.89 11.51
C GLY A 82 -13.14 -18.41 11.83
N LYS A 83 -12.95 -17.69 12.95
CA LYS A 83 -11.68 -17.06 13.39
C LYS A 83 -10.41 -17.95 13.29
N LYS A 84 -10.56 -19.26 13.10
CA LYS A 84 -9.50 -20.26 12.91
C LYS A 84 -8.89 -20.30 11.49
N ASP A 85 -9.56 -19.76 10.46
CA ASP A 85 -9.15 -19.90 9.04
C ASP A 85 -8.59 -18.63 8.39
N VAL A 86 -8.20 -17.62 9.19
CA VAL A 86 -7.57 -16.41 8.64
C VAL A 86 -6.19 -16.75 8.12
N PHE A 87 -6.00 -16.63 6.79
CA PHE A 87 -4.73 -16.90 6.13
C PHE A 87 -3.61 -16.02 6.71
N LYS A 88 -2.58 -16.66 7.28
CA LYS A 88 -1.37 -15.99 7.76
C LYS A 88 -0.30 -16.05 6.67
N PRO A 89 0.21 -14.91 6.17
CA PRO A 89 1.38 -14.90 5.28
C PRO A 89 2.57 -15.58 5.96
N SER A 90 3.18 -16.56 5.31
CA SER A 90 4.48 -17.14 5.73
C SER A 90 5.69 -16.36 5.17
N TRP A 91 5.45 -15.24 4.49
CA TRP A 91 6.48 -14.51 3.77
C TRP A 91 7.20 -13.51 4.67
N PHE A 92 8.51 -13.69 4.88
CA PHE A 92 9.33 -12.90 5.81
C PHE A 92 9.25 -11.38 5.58
N ALA A 93 9.13 -10.94 4.31
CA ALA A 93 9.07 -9.52 3.96
C ALA A 93 7.65 -8.93 4.02
N PHE A 94 6.63 -9.74 4.32
CA PHE A 94 5.25 -9.26 4.38
C PHE A 94 5.09 -8.20 5.47
N ASP A 95 5.54 -8.47 6.69
CA ASP A 95 5.35 -7.58 7.83
C ASP A 95 6.11 -6.25 7.65
N ALA A 96 7.32 -6.33 7.09
CA ALA A 96 8.12 -5.15 6.75
C ALA A 96 7.37 -4.21 5.78
N ILE A 97 6.74 -4.76 4.74
CA ILE A 97 5.94 -3.98 3.77
C ILE A 97 4.61 -3.53 4.39
N HIS A 98 3.96 -4.40 5.16
CA HIS A 98 2.66 -4.14 5.77
C HIS A 98 2.70 -2.91 6.68
N THR A 99 3.80 -2.72 7.40
CA THR A 99 4.02 -1.62 8.36
C THR A 99 3.75 -0.23 7.75
N PHE A 100 4.07 -0.01 6.48
CA PHE A 100 3.86 1.30 5.83
C PHE A 100 2.82 1.28 4.70
N MET A 101 2.49 0.11 4.13
CA MET A 101 1.52 0.02 3.04
C MET A 101 0.07 -0.12 3.51
N GLN A 102 -0.21 -0.49 4.76
CA GLN A 102 -1.58 -0.74 5.20
C GLN A 102 -2.51 0.48 4.98
N ASP A 103 -2.02 1.70 5.25
CA ASP A 103 -2.79 2.96 5.23
C ASP A 103 -3.02 3.50 3.81
N VAL A 104 -2.26 3.02 2.83
CA VAL A 104 -2.44 3.39 1.41
C VAL A 104 -3.72 2.78 0.86
N TYR A 105 -4.07 1.59 1.34
CA TYR A 105 -5.16 0.79 0.79
C TYR A 105 -6.33 0.62 1.74
N THR A 106 -6.40 1.37 2.84
CA THR A 106 -7.65 1.60 3.56
C THR A 106 -8.52 2.48 2.66
N PRO A 107 -9.67 1.99 2.16
CA PRO A 107 -10.63 2.87 1.50
C PRO A 107 -10.99 3.97 2.50
N HIS A 108 -10.86 5.23 2.11
CA HIS A 108 -11.64 6.27 2.79
C HIS A 108 -13.08 5.81 2.63
N GLY A 109 -13.83 5.73 3.74
CA GLY A 109 -15.23 5.31 3.69
C GLY A 109 -15.90 6.00 2.52
N THR A 110 -16.42 5.21 1.58
CA THR A 110 -17.30 5.75 0.55
C THR A 110 -18.43 6.41 1.31
N ILE A 111 -18.47 7.75 1.29
CA ILE A 111 -19.65 8.48 1.72
C ILE A 111 -20.69 8.06 0.68
N ASP A 112 -21.58 7.16 1.07
CA ASP A 112 -22.69 6.77 0.22
C ASP A 112 -23.47 8.05 -0.08
N THR A 113 -23.54 8.44 -1.35
CA THR A 113 -24.16 9.69 -1.80
C THR A 113 -25.63 9.80 -1.37
N MET A 114 -26.26 8.69 -0.97
CA MET A 114 -27.61 8.66 -0.41
C MET A 114 -27.71 9.18 1.04
N VAL A 115 -26.63 9.16 1.82
CA VAL A 115 -26.67 9.52 3.26
C VAL A 115 -26.56 11.04 3.48
N SER A 116 -25.86 11.75 2.59
CA SER A 116 -25.70 13.21 2.67
C SER A 116 -26.99 13.98 2.45
N VAL A 117 -27.92 13.47 1.63
CA VAL A 117 -29.22 14.11 1.38
C VAL A 117 -30.13 14.04 2.62
N ILE A 118 -30.06 12.94 3.38
CA ILE A 118 -30.91 12.73 4.57
C ILE A 118 -30.47 13.67 5.69
N ILE A 119 -29.17 13.82 5.96
CA ILE A 119 -28.66 14.65 7.06
C ILE A 119 -28.97 16.14 6.80
N VAL A 120 -28.86 16.60 5.55
CA VAL A 120 -29.24 17.97 5.19
C VAL A 120 -30.75 18.18 5.37
N ASN A 121 -31.59 17.26 4.86
CA ASN A 121 -33.05 17.40 4.95
C ASN A 121 -33.59 17.35 6.39
N TYR A 122 -33.02 16.52 7.27
CA TYR A 122 -33.42 16.49 8.69
C TYR A 122 -33.07 17.80 9.41
N SER A 123 -32.01 18.49 9.00
CA SER A 123 -31.62 19.78 9.60
C SER A 123 -32.54 20.92 9.14
N VAL A 124 -32.92 20.97 7.85
CA VAL A 124 -33.86 21.98 7.34
C VAL A 124 -35.27 21.76 7.89
N ALA A 125 -35.73 20.50 7.99
CA ALA A 125 -37.06 20.18 8.50
C ALA A 125 -37.25 20.53 9.99
N LYS A 126 -36.17 20.58 10.78
CA LYS A 126 -36.22 20.92 12.21
C LYS A 126 -36.31 22.43 12.46
N ILE A 127 -35.86 23.27 11.52
CA ILE A 127 -35.91 24.73 11.61
C ILE A 127 -37.31 25.26 11.26
N ILE A 128 -38.05 24.57 10.39
CA ILE A 128 -39.39 25.01 9.93
C ILE A 128 -40.49 24.69 10.97
N ASN A 129 -40.28 23.71 11.86
CA ASN A 129 -41.26 23.30 12.89
C ASN A 129 -41.06 23.98 14.26
N LEU A 130 -40.31 25.09 14.33
CA LEU A 130 -40.09 25.87 15.56
C LEU A 130 -40.32 27.37 15.34
N ILE A 131 -41.37 27.71 14.58
CA ILE A 131 -42.00 29.04 14.48
C ILE A 131 -43.51 28.79 14.50
#